data_AF-A0AAE9JJX7-F1
#
_entry.id   AF-A0AAE9JJX7-F1
#
_cell.length_a   1.000
_cell.length_b   1.000
_cell.length_c   1.000
_cell.angle_alpha   90.00
_cell.angle_beta   90.00
_cell.angle_gamma   90.00
#
_symmetry.space_group_name_H-M   'P 1'
#
loop_
_entity.id
_entity.type
_entity.pdbx_description
1 polymer ?
#
loop_
_entity_poly.entity_id
_entity_poly.type
_entity_poly.pdbx_seq_one_letter_code
_entity_poly.pdbx_strand_id
1 'polypeptide(L)'
;MKAYKTLTSKNTRKRQMGFLYALTLTATIPNVLLFAPTMVFILCSIHSHSYNAVPGDIIVCIVGLHGLLSTVTLILSYKPFRMELVHCMRRCLFWKSQTKQKIIRCEQVTKSVRY
;
A
#
# COMPACT_ATOMS: atom_id res chain seq x y z
N MET A 1 -22.02 -31.32 21.50
CA MET A 1 -21.46 -30.03 21.03
C MET A 1 -21.26 -30.13 19.52
N LYS A 2 -22.01 -29.36 18.70
CA LYS A 2 -21.90 -29.42 17.24
C LYS A 2 -20.63 -28.69 16.80
N ALA A 3 -19.64 -29.42 16.30
CA ALA A 3 -18.44 -28.84 15.71
C ALA A 3 -18.83 -28.19 14.36
N TYR A 4 -18.79 -26.86 14.30
CA TYR A 4 -19.06 -26.13 13.06
C TYR A 4 -17.92 -26.40 12.08
N LYS A 5 -18.20 -27.18 11.03
CA LYS A 5 -17.23 -27.49 9.98
C LYS A 5 -16.93 -26.19 9.23
N THR A 6 -15.77 -25.60 9.49
CA THR A 6 -15.35 -24.38 8.79
C THR A 6 -15.35 -24.65 7.28
N LEU A 7 -16.15 -23.89 6.52
CA LEU A 7 -16.40 -24.04 5.08
C LEU A 7 -15.17 -23.71 4.20
N THR A 8 -13.97 -23.70 4.79
CA THR A 8 -12.75 -23.20 4.16
C THR A 8 -11.70 -24.32 4.10
N SER A 9 -11.21 -24.58 2.89
CA SER A 9 -10.13 -25.52 2.64
C SER A 9 -8.88 -25.18 3.46
N LYS A 10 -8.14 -26.19 3.93
CA LYS A 10 -6.87 -26.02 4.68
C LYS A 10 -5.91 -25.07 3.95
N ASN A 11 -5.91 -25.07 2.61
CA ASN A 11 -5.08 -24.21 1.78
C ASN A 11 -5.50 -22.74 1.83
N THR A 12 -6.80 -22.45 1.86
CA THR A 12 -7.34 -21.08 1.94
C THR A 12 -7.04 -20.47 3.32
N ARG A 13 -7.19 -21.26 4.38
CA ARG A 13 -6.90 -20.83 5.76
C ARG A 13 -5.43 -20.46 5.95
N LYS A 14 -4.50 -21.24 5.38
CA LYS A 14 -3.06 -20.96 5.45
C LYS A 14 -2.71 -19.61 4.81
N ARG A 15 -3.37 -19.26 3.71
CA ARG A 15 -3.19 -17.96 3.03
C ARG A 15 -3.77 -16.81 3.86
N GLN A 16 -4.99 -16.97 4.37
CA GLN A 16 -5.64 -15.98 5.23
C GLN A 16 -4.85 -15.66 6.50
N MET A 17 -4.26 -16.68 7.14
CA MET A 17 -3.42 -16.48 8.32
C MET A 17 -2.11 -15.76 8.01
N GLY A 18 -1.49 -16.05 6.86
CA GLY A 18 -0.31 -15.30 6.40
C GLY A 18 -0.63 -13.84 6.08
N PHE A 19 -1.82 -13.57 5.55
CA PHE A 19 -2.32 -12.21 5.34
C PHE A 19 -2.53 -11.47 6.65
N LEU A 20 -3.24 -12.10 7.61
CA LEU A 20 -3.48 -11.52 8.93
C LEU A 20 -2.16 -11.23 9.65
N TYR A 21 -1.19 -12.15 9.59
CA TYR A 21 0.13 -11.93 10.20
C TYR A 21 0.86 -10.74 9.56
N ALA A 22 0.88 -10.65 8.23
CA ALA A 22 1.47 -9.52 7.53
C ALA A 22 0.77 -8.20 7.89
N LEU A 23 -0.57 -8.20 7.95
CA LEU A 23 -1.39 -7.06 8.34
C LEU A 23 -1.09 -6.61 9.78
N THR A 24 -0.97 -7.56 10.70
CA THR A 24 -0.59 -7.26 12.08
C THR A 24 0.81 -6.66 12.13
N LEU A 25 1.79 -7.22 11.41
CA LEU A 25 3.16 -6.69 11.40
C LEU A 25 3.23 -5.26 10.82
N THR A 26 2.53 -5.01 9.70
CA THR A 26 2.52 -3.69 9.06
C THR A 26 1.67 -2.67 9.81
N ALA A 27 0.75 -3.11 10.67
CA ALA A 27 0.03 -2.24 11.58
C ALA A 27 0.87 -1.92 12.82
N THR A 28 1.60 -2.89 13.38
CA THR A 28 2.32 -2.70 14.66
C THR A 28 3.65 -1.98 14.49
N ILE A 29 4.44 -2.33 13.46
CA ILE A 29 5.80 -1.79 13.29
C ILE A 29 5.78 -0.27 13.08
N PRO A 30 4.99 0.30 12.16
CA PRO A 30 4.97 1.75 11.95
C PRO A 30 4.37 2.49 13.14
N ASN A 31 3.34 1.93 13.79
CA ASN A 31 2.72 2.54 14.97
C ASN A 31 3.72 2.67 16.12
N VAL A 32 4.50 1.62 16.42
CA VAL A 32 5.49 1.67 17.51
C VAL A 32 6.62 2.64 17.19
N LEU A 33 7.13 2.63 15.95
CA LEU A 33 8.17 3.55 15.48
C LEU A 33 7.71 5.01 15.43
N LEU A 34 6.42 5.29 15.23
CA LEU A 34 5.86 6.64 15.24
C LEU A 34 5.54 7.12 16.66
N PHE A 35 4.97 6.24 17.48
CA PHE A 35 4.47 6.56 18.81
C PHE A 35 5.60 6.90 19.79
N ALA A 36 6.75 6.23 19.65
CA ALA A 36 7.92 6.51 20.48
C ALA A 36 8.46 7.96 20.33
N PRO A 37 8.83 8.46 19.13
CA PRO A 37 9.34 9.82 18.97
C PRO A 37 8.30 10.91 19.27
N THR A 38 7.01 10.66 18.99
CA THR A 38 5.93 11.58 19.36
C THR A 38 5.78 11.70 20.87
N MET A 39 5.77 10.58 21.60
CA MET A 39 5.70 10.60 23.06
C MET A 39 6.91 11.27 23.69
N VAL A 40 8.12 10.96 23.21
CA VAL A 40 9.34 11.61 23.71
C VAL A 40 9.30 13.11 23.48
N PHE A 41 8.87 13.57 22.29
CA PHE A 41 8.76 15.00 22.02
C PHE A 41 7.77 15.71 22.95
N ILE A 42 6.57 15.13 23.15
CA ILE A 42 5.55 15.69 24.04
C ILE A 42 6.07 15.77 25.48
N LEU A 43 6.69 14.71 25.97
CA LEU A 43 7.25 14.67 27.33
C LEU A 43 8.38 15.69 27.51
N CYS A 44 9.29 15.81 26.54
CA CYS A 44 10.34 16.81 26.56
C CYS A 44 9.80 18.24 26.52
N SER A 45 8.75 18.52 25.72
CA SER A 45 8.16 19.85 25.62
C SER A 45 7.43 20.27 26.90
N ILE A 46 6.76 19.31 27.57
CA ILE A 46 6.17 19.53 28.90
C ILE A 46 7.26 19.80 29.93
N HIS A 47 8.32 18.98 29.96
CA HIS A 47 9.39 19.11 30.96
C HIS A 47 10.20 20.41 30.80
N SER A 48 10.43 20.85 29.58
CA SER A 48 11.20 22.08 29.28
C SER A 48 10.36 23.37 29.33
N HIS A 49 9.03 23.27 29.54
CA HIS A 49 8.08 24.39 29.42
C HIS A 49 8.22 25.22 28.14
N SER A 50 8.87 24.64 27.13
CA SER A 50 9.25 25.30 25.88
C SER A 50 8.64 24.52 24.74
N TYR A 51 7.65 25.13 24.09
CA TYR A 51 7.04 24.58 22.89
C TYR A 51 7.64 25.24 21.66
N ASN A 52 8.24 24.44 20.79
CA ASN A 52 8.71 24.87 19.49
C ASN A 52 7.77 24.34 18.41
N ALA A 53 7.21 25.24 17.59
CA ALA A 53 6.24 24.88 16.56
C ALA A 53 6.83 23.97 15.46
N VAL A 54 8.10 24.20 15.09
CA VAL A 54 8.78 23.48 14.00
C VAL A 54 8.76 21.95 14.17
N PRO A 55 9.25 21.36 15.28
CA PRO A 55 9.16 19.91 15.48
C PRO A 55 7.73 19.39 15.64
N GLY A 56 6.80 20.22 16.14
CA GLY A 56 5.38 19.88 16.23
C GLY A 56 4.73 19.68 14.86
N ASP A 57 4.96 20.60 13.93
CA ASP A 57 4.41 20.53 12.57
C ASP A 57 4.96 19.31 11.80
N ILE A 58 6.26 19.02 11.97
CA ILE A 58 6.90 17.84 11.39
C ILE A 58 6.24 16.55 11.91
N ILE A 59 5.98 16.48 13.20
CA ILE A 59 5.29 15.35 13.83
C ILE A 59 3.88 15.18 13.27
N VAL A 60 3.12 16.27 13.09
CA VAL A 60 1.78 16.24 12.51
C VAL A 60 1.81 15.70 11.08
N CYS A 61 2.78 16.13 10.26
CA CYS A 61 2.97 15.57 8.91
C CYS A 61 3.28 14.07 8.93
N ILE A 62 4.15 13.63 9.85
CA ILE A 62 4.53 12.22 10.01
C ILE A 62 3.31 11.37 10.44
N VAL A 63 2.50 11.87 11.38
CA VAL A 63 1.24 11.23 11.81
C VAL A 63 0.22 11.17 10.67
N GLY A 64 0.10 12.22 9.87
CA GLY A 64 -0.77 12.22 8.69
C GLY A 64 -0.35 11.19 7.62
N LEU A 65 0.96 11.05 7.38
CA LEU A 65 1.50 10.10 6.40
C LEU A 65 1.52 8.64 6.89
N HIS A 66 1.43 8.41 8.20
CA HIS A 66 1.47 7.07 8.78
C HIS A 66 0.37 6.14 8.24
N GLY A 67 -0.86 6.63 8.10
CA GLY A 67 -1.98 5.85 7.55
C GLY A 67 -1.72 5.38 6.11
N LEU A 68 -1.06 6.22 5.31
CA LEU A 68 -0.66 5.89 3.94
C LEU A 68 0.50 4.88 3.92
N LEU A 69 1.50 5.06 4.79
CA LEU A 69 2.62 4.13 4.90
C LEU A 69 2.19 2.74 5.37
N SER A 70 1.25 2.64 6.30
CA SER A 70 0.71 1.37 6.81
C SER A 70 -0.02 0.58 5.72
N THR A 71 -0.81 1.26 4.89
CA THR A 71 -1.50 0.63 3.75
C THR A 71 -0.54 0.24 2.63
N VAL A 72 0.47 1.07 2.33
CA VAL A 72 1.50 0.75 1.33
C VAL A 72 2.36 -0.43 1.77
N THR A 73 2.78 -0.47 3.04
CA THR A 73 3.55 -1.62 3.57
C THR A 73 2.71 -2.89 3.62
N LEU A 74 1.41 -2.83 3.90
CA LEU A 74 0.50 -3.97 3.79
C LEU A 74 0.50 -4.58 2.37
N ILE A 75 0.29 -3.71 1.37
CA ILE A 75 0.27 -4.04 -0.06
C ILE A 75 1.60 -4.67 -0.48
N LEU A 76 2.72 -4.11 0.00
CA LEU A 76 4.04 -4.61 -0.32
C LEU A 76 4.38 -5.89 0.46
N SER A 77 4.01 -6.07 1.72
CA SER A 77 4.48 -7.24 2.49
C SER A 77 3.85 -8.56 2.03
N TYR A 78 2.68 -8.51 1.40
CA TYR A 78 1.95 -9.71 0.99
C TYR A 78 2.35 -10.20 -0.43
N LYS A 79 3.04 -11.35 -0.48
CA LYS A 79 3.52 -12.02 -1.72
C LYS A 79 2.49 -12.14 -2.87
N PRO A 80 1.23 -12.56 -2.67
CA PRO A 80 0.29 -12.66 -3.78
C PRO A 80 -0.19 -11.28 -4.25
N PHE A 81 -0.13 -10.24 -3.40
CA PHE A 81 -0.49 -8.89 -3.80
C PHE A 81 0.56 -8.28 -4.73
N ARG A 82 1.87 -8.50 -4.47
CA ARG A 82 2.92 -8.11 -5.42
C ARG A 82 2.75 -8.76 -6.79
N MET A 83 2.37 -10.03 -6.84
CA MET A 83 2.17 -10.74 -8.10
C MET A 83 0.99 -10.16 -8.88
N GLU A 84 -0.15 -9.91 -8.24
CA GLU A 84 -1.31 -9.27 -8.88
C GLU A 84 -1.03 -7.82 -9.29
N LEU A 85 -0.25 -7.07 -8.50
CA LEU A 85 0.09 -5.68 -8.79
C LEU A 85 1.08 -5.58 -9.96
N VAL A 86 2.05 -6.50 -10.05
CA VAL A 86 2.93 -6.66 -11.22
C VAL A 86 2.13 -7.14 -12.43
N HIS A 87 1.17 -8.05 -12.25
CA HIS A 87 0.29 -8.51 -13.32
C HIS A 87 -0.58 -7.37 -13.86
N CYS A 88 -1.13 -6.55 -12.97
CA CYS A 88 -1.96 -5.40 -13.27
C CYS A 88 -1.12 -4.29 -13.94
N MET A 89 0.06 -3.96 -13.39
CA MET A 89 0.99 -3.01 -14.01
C MET A 89 1.42 -3.44 -15.39
N ARG A 90 1.80 -4.72 -15.58
CA ARG A 90 2.15 -5.26 -16.91
C ARG A 90 0.97 -5.17 -17.86
N ARG A 91 -0.25 -5.47 -17.40
CA ARG A 91 -1.47 -5.36 -18.20
C ARG A 91 -1.76 -3.91 -18.61
N CYS A 92 -1.61 -2.95 -17.70
CA CYS A 92 -1.77 -1.52 -17.97
C CYS A 92 -0.69 -0.99 -18.95
N LEU A 93 0.57 -1.42 -18.78
CA LEU A 93 1.66 -1.08 -19.70
C LEU A 93 1.46 -1.71 -21.09
N PHE A 94 1.00 -2.97 -21.16
CA PHE A 94 0.65 -3.64 -22.42
C PHE A 94 -0.56 -2.99 -23.10
N TRP A 95 -1.56 -2.55 -22.33
CA TRP A 95 -2.73 -1.85 -22.87
C TRP A 95 -2.34 -0.50 -23.49
N LYS A 96 -1.44 0.24 -22.83
CA LYS A 96 -0.87 1.49 -23.38
C LYS A 96 -0.10 1.24 -24.68
N SER A 97 0.62 0.12 -24.78
CA SER A 97 1.33 -0.30 -26.01
C SER A 97 0.39 -0.65 -27.17
N GLN A 98 -0.64 -1.45 -26.92
CA GLN A 98 -1.62 -1.86 -27.94
C GLN A 98 -2.45 -0.69 -28.48
N THR A 99 -2.76 0.28 -27.61
CA THR A 99 -3.54 1.47 -28.01
C THR A 99 -2.75 2.36 -28.98
N LYS A 100 -1.44 2.55 -28.74
CA LYS A 100 -0.57 3.28 -29.68
C LYS A 100 -0.44 2.58 -31.04
N GLN A 101 -0.35 1.26 -31.07
CA GLN A 101 -0.21 0.50 -32.33
C GLN A 101 -1.48 0.52 -33.18
N LYS A 102 -2.67 0.50 -32.55
CA LYS A 102 -3.96 0.65 -33.24
C LYS A 102 -4.12 2.05 -33.84
N ILE A 103 -3.71 3.11 -33.13
CA ILE A 103 -3.79 4.49 -33.63
C ILE A 103 -2.90 4.68 -34.86
N ILE A 104 -1.64 4.21 -34.80
CA ILE A 104 -0.71 4.30 -35.93
C ILE A 104 -1.23 3.51 -37.14
N ARG A 105 -1.77 2.31 -36.91
CA ARG A 105 -2.39 1.51 -37.99
C ARG A 105 -3.59 2.21 -38.63
N CYS A 106 -4.47 2.85 -37.84
CA CYS A 106 -5.60 3.62 -38.35
C CYS A 106 -5.15 4.84 -39.17
N GLU A 107 -4.07 5.51 -38.74
CA GLU A 107 -3.50 6.64 -39.48
C GLU A 107 -2.87 6.23 -40.82
N GLN A 108 -2.26 5.04 -40.88
CA GLN A 108 -1.71 4.51 -42.13
C GLN A 108 -2.83 4.06 -43.10
N VAL A 109 -3.88 3.41 -42.58
CA VAL A 109 -5.05 3.00 -43.40
C VAL A 109 -5.80 4.22 -43.96
N THR A 110 -6.03 5.26 -43.16
CA THR A 110 -6.69 6.50 -43.62
C THR A 110 -5.84 7.29 -44.62
N LYS A 111 -4.50 7.22 -44.53
CA LYS A 111 -3.62 7.77 -45.56
C LYS A 111 -3.66 6.97 -46.86
N SER A 112 -3.75 5.64 -46.82
CA SER A 112 -3.80 4.79 -48.02
C SER A 112 -5.10 4.88 -48.84
N VAL A 113 -6.21 5.32 -48.23
CA VAL A 113 -7.52 5.46 -48.90
C VAL A 113 -7.69 6.86 -49.54
N ARG A 114 -6.79 7.81 -49.25
CA ARG A 114 -6.84 9.19 -49.76
C ARG A 114 -5.94 9.46 -50.96
N TYR A 115 -5.28 8.44 -51.51
CA TYR A 115 -4.56 8.46 -52.78
C TYR A 115 -5.24 7.48 -53.74
#